data_AF-A0A554JI51-F1
#
_entry.id   AF-A0A554JI51-F1
#
_cell.length_a   1.000
_cell.length_b   1.000
_cell.length_c   1.000
_cell.angle_alpha   90.00
_cell.angle_beta   90.00
_cell.angle_gamma   90.00
#
_symmetry.space_group_name_H-M   'P 1'
#
loop_
_entity.id
_entity.type
_entity.pdbx_description
1 polymer ?
#
loop_
_entity_poly.entity_id
_entity_poly.type
_entity_poly.pdbx_seq_one_letter_code
_entity_poly.pdbx_strand_id
1 'polypeptide(L)'
;MIGEKTDIPVVFDKSHLLTIGQRLYSTSLDLVRELVSNAYDADATVVKIEVRPGMIVVEDNGSGMDEERIRQYFTIGSQEKRLHAVSPKFERKRIGEFGIGKFSVLTIAERFLIETQQDAAAFGARILFDTREWSRDAHNWSVPCMIIPYDAMRGSGTRITITHMNKSLEPSHIVRAIRERLPLGKEDFRIFVNGSEVMATSVPGKRFPVHFETPFGVVTGEIILANIPPTRENLADAGITIRVKQIAVTKSLFGFESSHAVGVNRLRGWINADFLPITSSRDNVIWDSDEHQAIHVKMREILRGITRDARNLALQRENARASEVLREALDKIGRAFRKNPHILDGPET
;
A
#
# COMPACT_ATOMS: atom_id res chain seq x y z
N MET A 1 22.17 21.14 -54.34
CA MET A 1 22.19 19.78 -53.76
C MET A 1 21.19 19.76 -52.63
N ILE A 2 20.10 19.01 -52.81
CA ILE A 2 19.12 18.75 -51.74
C ILE A 2 19.75 17.63 -50.91
N GLY A 3 20.07 17.88 -49.63
CA GLY A 3 20.75 16.90 -48.79
C GLY A 3 19.94 15.60 -48.69
N GLU A 4 20.60 14.46 -48.85
CA GLU A 4 19.96 13.15 -48.66
C GLU A 4 19.45 13.02 -47.23
N LYS A 5 18.16 12.76 -47.11
CA LYS A 5 17.52 12.49 -45.82
C LYS A 5 17.94 11.09 -45.37
N THR A 6 18.69 11.03 -44.27
CA THR A 6 19.09 9.77 -43.63
C THR A 6 18.37 9.63 -42.30
N ASP A 7 17.83 8.45 -42.03
CA ASP A 7 17.21 8.12 -40.74
C ASP A 7 18.28 7.62 -39.76
N ILE A 8 18.28 8.19 -38.55
CA ILE A 8 19.19 7.79 -37.46
C ILE A 8 18.38 6.99 -36.45
N PRO A 9 18.70 5.70 -36.20
CA PRO A 9 17.95 4.89 -35.25
C PRO A 9 18.21 5.32 -33.81
N VAL A 10 17.14 5.42 -33.02
CA VAL A 10 17.23 5.57 -31.57
C VAL A 10 17.42 4.18 -30.95
N VAL A 11 18.54 3.97 -30.26
CA VAL A 11 18.90 2.68 -29.64
C VAL A 11 18.90 2.83 -28.13
N PHE A 12 18.40 1.81 -27.43
CA PHE A 12 18.37 1.79 -25.97
C PHE A 12 19.62 1.07 -25.43
N ASP A 13 20.52 1.83 -24.80
CA ASP A 13 21.73 1.26 -24.21
C ASP A 13 21.43 0.47 -22.93
N LYS A 14 22.12 -0.65 -22.76
CA LYS A 14 21.95 -1.58 -21.63
C LYS A 14 22.18 -0.92 -20.27
N SER A 15 23.09 0.04 -20.19
CA SER A 15 23.36 0.83 -18.98
C SER A 15 22.16 1.67 -18.53
N HIS A 16 21.26 2.07 -19.45
CA HIS A 16 20.05 2.79 -19.09
C HIS A 16 19.07 1.89 -18.33
N LEU A 17 18.94 0.61 -18.66
CA LEU A 17 18.08 -0.30 -17.90
C LEU A 17 18.54 -0.41 -16.44
N LEU A 18 19.85 -0.49 -16.22
CA LEU A 18 20.45 -0.56 -14.89
C LEU A 18 20.25 0.74 -14.13
N THR A 19 20.46 1.88 -14.79
CA THR A 19 20.26 3.21 -14.20
C THR A 19 18.81 3.44 -13.82
N ILE A 20 17.87 3.04 -14.69
CA ILE A 20 16.44 3.06 -14.40
C ILE A 20 16.19 2.13 -13.20
N GLY A 21 16.61 0.87 -13.26
CA GLY A 21 16.48 -0.11 -12.17
C GLY A 21 16.89 0.44 -10.81
N GLN A 22 18.06 1.08 -10.73
CA GLN A 22 18.60 1.69 -9.52
C GLN A 22 17.79 2.89 -9.00
N ARG A 23 17.15 3.64 -9.90
CA ARG A 23 16.40 4.88 -9.60
C ARG A 23 14.88 4.71 -9.69
N LEU A 24 14.38 3.50 -9.92
CA LEU A 24 12.95 3.23 -10.12
C LEU A 24 12.11 3.60 -8.90
N TYR A 25 12.67 3.42 -7.70
CA TYR A 25 11.96 3.66 -6.46
C TYR A 25 12.66 4.62 -5.52
N SER A 26 11.84 5.49 -4.93
CA SER A 26 12.23 6.45 -3.91
C SER A 26 12.64 5.75 -2.61
N THR A 27 12.10 4.55 -2.33
CA THR A 27 12.43 3.78 -1.12
C THR A 27 12.71 2.31 -1.40
N SER A 28 13.62 1.72 -0.63
CA SER A 28 13.90 0.28 -0.65
C SER A 28 12.70 -0.59 -0.25
N LEU A 29 11.70 -0.01 0.41
CA LEU A 29 10.45 -0.69 0.80
C LEU A 29 9.55 -0.93 -0.41
N ASP A 30 9.66 -0.10 -1.45
CA ASP A 30 8.85 -0.22 -2.67
C ASP A 30 9.13 -1.50 -3.43
N LEU A 31 10.40 -1.94 -3.43
CA LEU A 31 10.76 -3.26 -3.95
C LEU A 31 9.97 -4.38 -3.27
N VAL A 32 9.93 -4.39 -1.94
CA VAL A 32 9.20 -5.44 -1.20
C VAL A 32 7.72 -5.39 -1.55
N ARG A 33 7.13 -4.20 -1.67
CA ARG A 33 5.73 -4.04 -2.10
C ARG A 33 5.49 -4.62 -3.50
N GLU A 34 6.44 -4.43 -4.42
CA GLU A 34 6.32 -4.92 -5.79
C GLU A 34 6.47 -6.43 -5.89
N LEU A 35 7.40 -7.03 -5.13
CA LEU A 35 7.51 -8.48 -5.06
C LEU A 35 6.24 -9.12 -4.51
N VAL A 36 5.66 -8.55 -3.44
CA VAL A 36 4.40 -9.04 -2.87
C VAL A 36 3.22 -8.81 -3.82
N SER A 37 3.20 -7.69 -4.56
CA SER A 37 2.18 -7.43 -5.57
C SER A 37 2.25 -8.42 -6.73
N ASN A 38 3.45 -8.81 -7.15
CA ASN A 38 3.63 -9.85 -8.17
C ASN A 38 3.11 -11.21 -7.70
N ALA A 39 3.32 -11.55 -6.43
CA ALA A 39 2.74 -12.75 -5.83
C ALA A 39 1.20 -12.69 -5.82
N TYR A 40 0.63 -11.54 -5.46
CA TYR A 40 -0.82 -11.34 -5.50
C TYR A 40 -1.40 -11.52 -6.91
N ASP A 41 -0.74 -10.94 -7.93
CA ASP A 41 -1.09 -11.06 -9.35
C ASP A 41 -0.99 -12.50 -9.87
N ALA A 42 -0.11 -13.30 -9.26
CA ALA A 42 0.15 -14.70 -9.58
C ALA A 42 -0.80 -15.66 -8.85
N ASP A 43 -1.88 -15.15 -8.22
CA ASP A 43 -2.83 -15.94 -7.43
C ASP A 43 -2.20 -16.67 -6.22
N ALA A 44 -1.13 -16.11 -5.64
CA ALA A 44 -0.60 -16.62 -4.39
C ALA A 44 -1.62 -16.45 -3.26
N THR A 45 -1.63 -17.39 -2.31
CA THR A 45 -2.44 -17.29 -1.08
C THR A 45 -1.59 -16.93 0.13
N VAL A 46 -0.29 -17.21 0.07
CA VAL A 46 0.67 -16.97 1.14
C VAL A 46 1.93 -16.37 0.53
N VAL A 47 2.40 -15.28 1.13
CA VAL A 47 3.73 -14.71 0.87
C VAL A 47 4.52 -14.69 2.17
N LYS A 48 5.73 -15.23 2.14
CA LYS A 48 6.66 -15.24 3.28
C LYS A 48 7.86 -14.35 2.95
N ILE A 49 8.16 -13.44 3.85
CA ILE A 49 9.29 -12.53 3.75
C ILE A 49 10.22 -12.81 4.92
N GLU A 50 11.42 -13.31 4.62
CA GLU A 50 12.49 -13.47 5.60
C GLU A 50 13.52 -12.36 5.43
N VAL A 51 13.77 -11.63 6.52
CA VAL A 51 14.70 -10.51 6.56
C VAL A 51 15.82 -10.89 7.51
N ARG A 52 17.05 -10.95 6.99
CA ARG A 52 18.27 -11.23 7.74
C ARG A 52 19.32 -10.16 7.42
N PRO A 53 20.37 -9.99 8.24
CA PRO A 53 21.45 -9.08 7.91
C PRO A 53 22.04 -9.37 6.52
N GLY A 54 21.97 -8.40 5.61
CA GLY A 54 22.50 -8.50 4.25
C GLY A 54 21.72 -9.40 3.28
N MET A 55 20.58 -9.97 3.70
CA MET A 55 19.74 -10.84 2.86
C MET A 55 18.25 -10.64 3.09
N ILE A 56 17.47 -10.62 2.01
CA ILE A 56 16.01 -10.73 2.07
C ILE A 56 15.54 -11.84 1.13
N VAL A 57 14.61 -12.66 1.61
CA VAL A 57 13.98 -13.72 0.82
C VAL A 57 12.49 -13.43 0.76
N VAL A 58 11.92 -13.38 -0.44
CA VAL A 58 10.48 -13.29 -0.66
C VAL A 58 10.04 -14.54 -1.39
N GLU A 59 9.14 -15.30 -0.77
CA GLU A 59 8.62 -16.56 -1.31
C GLU A 59 7.09 -16.52 -1.36
N ASP A 60 6.52 -16.92 -2.48
CA ASP A 60 5.09 -17.06 -2.69
C ASP A 60 4.70 -18.45 -3.20
N ASN A 61 3.46 -18.84 -2.93
CA ASN A 61 2.85 -20.08 -3.43
C ASN A 61 1.86 -19.81 -4.58
N GLY A 62 2.17 -18.83 -5.42
CA GLY A 62 1.38 -18.52 -6.61
C GLY A 62 1.56 -19.54 -7.73
N SER A 63 1.11 -19.16 -8.92
CA SER A 63 1.12 -20.01 -10.12
C SER A 63 2.50 -20.37 -10.67
N GLY A 64 3.57 -19.78 -10.13
CA GLY A 64 4.93 -19.95 -10.64
C GLY A 64 5.09 -19.53 -12.10
N MET A 65 6.19 -19.96 -12.71
CA MET A 65 6.51 -19.66 -14.11
C MET A 65 7.05 -20.90 -14.82
N ASP A 66 6.55 -21.14 -16.03
CA ASP A 66 7.18 -22.00 -17.03
C ASP A 66 8.20 -21.20 -17.86
N GLU A 67 8.79 -21.81 -18.89
CA GLU A 67 9.78 -21.15 -19.73
C GLU A 67 9.23 -19.91 -20.45
N GLU A 68 8.00 -19.98 -20.97
CA GLU A 68 7.36 -18.87 -21.68
C GLU A 68 7.09 -17.69 -20.73
N ARG A 69 6.55 -17.97 -19.53
CA ARG A 69 6.35 -16.95 -18.50
C ARG A 69 7.65 -16.36 -18.01
N ILE A 70 8.75 -17.12 -17.95
CA ILE A 70 10.07 -16.56 -17.63
C ILE A 70 10.51 -15.59 -18.73
N ARG A 71 10.39 -15.95 -20.00
CA ARG A 71 10.73 -15.06 -21.13
C ARG A 71 9.91 -13.78 -21.05
N GLN A 72 8.61 -13.92 -20.85
CA GLN A 72 7.69 -12.80 -20.66
C GLN A 72 8.01 -11.97 -19.42
N TYR A 73 8.39 -12.61 -18.31
CA TYR A 73 8.79 -11.94 -17.08
C TYR A 73 9.99 -11.03 -17.34
N PHE A 74 10.97 -11.43 -18.16
CA PHE A 74 12.12 -10.60 -18.50
C PHE A 74 11.88 -9.59 -19.64
N THR A 75 10.82 -9.73 -20.43
CA THR A 75 10.42 -8.71 -21.44
C THR A 75 10.08 -7.37 -20.79
N ILE A 76 10.80 -6.31 -21.16
CA ILE A 76 10.56 -4.94 -20.68
C ILE A 76 9.32 -4.35 -21.36
N GLY A 77 8.43 -3.74 -20.59
CA GLY A 77 7.24 -3.06 -21.15
C GLY A 77 6.14 -3.99 -21.66
N SER A 78 6.18 -5.28 -21.32
CA SER A 78 5.15 -6.27 -21.70
C SER A 78 3.75 -5.75 -21.39
N GLN A 79 2.85 -5.84 -22.38
CA GLN A 79 1.45 -5.43 -22.24
C GLN A 79 0.58 -6.54 -21.62
N GLU A 80 1.16 -7.69 -21.30
CA GLU A 80 0.40 -8.86 -20.86
C GLU A 80 -0.54 -8.57 -19.69
N LYS A 81 -0.04 -7.90 -18.65
CA LYS A 81 -0.86 -7.57 -17.47
C LYS A 81 -1.95 -6.55 -17.78
N ARG A 82 -1.82 -5.77 -18.86
CA ARG A 82 -2.87 -4.86 -19.36
C ARG A 82 -3.92 -5.61 -20.17
N LEU A 83 -3.51 -6.56 -21.01
CA LEU A 83 -4.41 -7.40 -21.81
C LEU A 83 -5.18 -8.40 -20.92
N HIS A 84 -4.49 -8.97 -19.93
CA HIS A 84 -5.05 -9.88 -18.93
C HIS A 84 -5.06 -9.19 -17.57
N ALA A 85 -6.01 -8.26 -17.41
CA ALA A 85 -6.16 -7.43 -16.22
C ALA A 85 -6.65 -8.20 -14.98
N VAL A 86 -7.06 -9.46 -15.14
CA VAL A 86 -7.64 -10.29 -14.07
C VAL A 86 -6.85 -11.59 -13.96
N SER A 87 -6.61 -12.05 -12.72
CA SER A 87 -5.90 -13.29 -12.44
C SER A 87 -6.79 -14.52 -12.68
N PRO A 88 -6.26 -15.66 -13.17
CA PRO A 88 -7.08 -16.80 -13.58
C PRO A 88 -7.84 -17.51 -12.46
N LYS A 89 -7.30 -17.56 -11.23
CA LYS A 89 -7.84 -18.42 -10.16
C LYS A 89 -8.76 -17.67 -9.20
N PHE A 90 -8.34 -16.50 -8.72
CA PHE A 90 -9.11 -15.73 -7.74
C PHE A 90 -9.78 -14.48 -8.36
N GLU A 91 -9.72 -14.33 -9.68
CA GLU A 91 -10.29 -13.20 -10.42
C GLU A 91 -9.86 -11.84 -9.86
N ARG A 92 -8.62 -11.76 -9.38
CA ARG A 92 -8.07 -10.54 -8.80
C ARG A 92 -7.72 -9.58 -9.92
N LYS A 93 -8.12 -8.31 -9.80
CA LYS A 93 -7.57 -7.25 -10.64
C LYS A 93 -6.06 -7.17 -10.41
N ARG A 94 -5.28 -7.40 -11.45
CA ARG A 94 -3.82 -7.37 -11.38
C ARG A 94 -3.32 -5.95 -11.12
N ILE A 95 -2.33 -5.87 -10.26
CA ILE A 95 -1.67 -4.67 -9.76
C ILE A 95 -0.62 -4.17 -10.76
N GLY A 96 0.21 -5.06 -11.31
CA GLY A 96 1.33 -4.68 -12.16
C GLY A 96 0.92 -4.24 -13.56
N GLU A 97 1.56 -3.19 -14.10
CA GLU A 97 1.22 -2.64 -15.44
C GLU A 97 2.41 -2.51 -16.42
N PHE A 98 3.60 -2.15 -15.94
CA PHE A 98 4.70 -1.66 -16.81
C PHE A 98 5.88 -2.64 -16.99
N GLY A 99 5.87 -3.79 -16.31
CA GLY A 99 6.88 -4.85 -16.50
C GLY A 99 8.33 -4.50 -16.13
N ILE A 100 8.62 -3.28 -15.65
CA ILE A 100 9.98 -2.81 -15.27
C ILE A 100 10.34 -3.04 -13.80
N GLY A 101 9.34 -3.18 -12.93
CA GLY A 101 9.52 -3.25 -11.47
C GLY A 101 10.41 -4.41 -10.99
N LYS A 102 10.60 -5.46 -11.79
CA LYS A 102 11.52 -6.57 -11.49
C LYS A 102 12.99 -6.15 -11.33
N PHE A 103 13.42 -5.11 -12.06
CA PHE A 103 14.79 -4.58 -11.98
C PHE A 103 14.99 -3.60 -10.82
N SER A 104 13.96 -3.31 -10.04
CA SER A 104 14.09 -2.49 -8.84
C SER A 104 14.91 -3.12 -7.72
N VAL A 105 15.15 -4.44 -7.79
CA VAL A 105 16.08 -5.13 -6.89
C VAL A 105 17.46 -4.45 -6.95
N LEU A 106 17.82 -3.91 -8.11
CA LEU A 106 19.07 -3.19 -8.35
C LEU A 106 19.21 -1.91 -7.54
N THR A 107 18.13 -1.37 -6.97
CA THR A 107 18.20 -0.25 -6.01
C THR A 107 18.90 -0.63 -4.70
N ILE A 108 18.86 -1.92 -4.31
CA ILE A 108 19.36 -2.37 -3.00
C ILE A 108 20.41 -3.47 -3.06
N ALA A 109 20.58 -4.15 -4.18
CA ALA A 109 21.54 -5.23 -4.33
C ALA A 109 22.00 -5.35 -5.79
N GLU A 110 23.25 -5.78 -5.99
CA GLU A 110 23.79 -6.02 -7.33
C GLU A 110 23.44 -7.42 -7.86
N ARG A 111 22.97 -8.32 -6.98
CA ARG A 111 22.72 -9.73 -7.28
C ARG A 111 21.43 -10.23 -6.65
N PHE A 112 20.67 -11.01 -7.41
CA PHE A 112 19.51 -11.74 -6.92
C PHE A 112 19.32 -13.08 -7.62
N LEU A 113 18.63 -13.98 -6.95
CA LEU A 113 18.32 -15.33 -7.39
C LEU A 113 16.79 -15.50 -7.44
N ILE A 114 16.27 -15.96 -8.57
CA ILE A 114 14.88 -16.38 -8.72
C ILE A 114 14.85 -17.90 -8.85
N GLU A 115 14.03 -18.55 -8.03
CA GLU A 115 13.73 -19.98 -8.10
C GLU A 115 12.23 -20.16 -8.22
N THR A 116 11.77 -20.61 -9.38
CA THR A 116 10.35 -20.72 -9.70
C THR A 116 10.00 -22.12 -10.17
N GLN A 117 8.78 -22.55 -9.92
CA GLN A 117 8.27 -23.84 -10.37
C GLN A 117 6.78 -23.75 -10.65
N GLN A 118 6.32 -24.47 -11.67
CA GLN A 118 4.91 -24.55 -12.05
C GLN A 118 4.46 -26.00 -12.21
N ASP A 119 3.40 -26.37 -11.48
CA ASP A 119 2.90 -27.75 -11.43
C ASP A 119 2.27 -28.19 -12.75
N ALA A 120 1.48 -27.31 -13.39
CA ALA A 120 0.79 -27.61 -14.65
C ALA A 120 1.76 -27.98 -15.79
N ALA A 121 2.98 -27.43 -15.76
CA ALA A 121 4.03 -27.68 -16.74
C ALA A 121 5.08 -28.70 -16.27
N ALA A 122 5.00 -29.18 -15.02
CA ALA A 122 6.05 -29.96 -14.35
C ALA A 122 7.45 -29.35 -14.56
N PHE A 123 7.55 -28.03 -14.45
CA PHE A 123 8.74 -27.25 -14.83
C PHE A 123 9.31 -26.50 -13.63
N GLY A 124 10.64 -26.52 -13.49
CA GLY A 124 11.38 -25.74 -12.51
C GLY A 124 12.56 -25.00 -13.13
N ALA A 125 12.81 -23.77 -12.68
CA ALA A 125 13.95 -22.98 -13.13
C ALA A 125 14.60 -22.16 -12.02
N ARG A 126 15.90 -21.91 -12.21
CA ARG A 126 16.74 -21.07 -11.39
C ARG A 126 17.43 -20.03 -12.25
N ILE A 127 17.30 -18.76 -11.87
CA ILE A 127 17.83 -17.61 -12.61
C ILE A 127 18.66 -16.79 -11.65
N LEU A 128 19.95 -16.72 -11.92
CA LEU A 128 20.88 -15.89 -11.16
C LEU A 128 21.18 -14.65 -11.99
N PHE A 129 20.76 -13.49 -11.48
CA PHE A 129 21.11 -12.21 -12.06
C PHE A 129 22.23 -11.56 -11.24
N ASP A 130 23.35 -11.27 -11.89
CA ASP A 130 24.45 -10.48 -11.34
C ASP A 130 24.72 -9.31 -12.27
N THR A 131 24.61 -8.09 -11.73
CA THR A 131 24.76 -6.86 -12.52
C THR A 131 26.15 -6.75 -13.14
N ARG A 132 27.21 -7.16 -12.42
CA ARG A 132 28.58 -7.05 -12.90
C ARG A 132 28.83 -8.00 -14.05
N GLU A 133 28.36 -9.24 -13.95
CA GLU A 133 28.50 -10.22 -15.01
C GLU A 133 27.65 -9.85 -16.23
N TRP A 134 26.41 -9.43 -16.00
CA TRP A 134 25.51 -9.05 -17.08
C TRP A 134 26.05 -7.84 -17.84
N SER A 135 26.62 -6.84 -17.18
CA SER A 135 27.18 -5.64 -17.85
C SER A 135 28.49 -5.86 -18.63
N ARG A 136 29.15 -7.02 -18.54
CA ARG A 136 30.43 -7.26 -19.24
C ARG A 136 30.30 -7.24 -20.77
N ASP A 137 29.17 -7.72 -21.27
CA ASP A 137 28.85 -7.70 -22.70
C ASP A 137 27.69 -6.73 -22.95
N ALA A 138 28.00 -5.63 -23.64
CA ALA A 138 27.03 -4.58 -23.96
C ALA A 138 25.93 -5.08 -24.94
N HIS A 139 26.22 -6.11 -25.75
CA HIS A 139 25.33 -6.59 -26.80
C HIS A 139 24.49 -7.80 -26.39
N ASN A 140 24.94 -8.58 -25.39
CA ASN A 140 24.18 -9.73 -24.90
C ASN A 140 23.15 -9.34 -23.85
N TRP A 141 21.87 -9.27 -24.23
CA TRP A 141 20.77 -8.94 -23.31
C TRP A 141 20.20 -10.15 -22.55
N SER A 142 20.76 -11.34 -22.75
CA SER A 142 20.25 -12.58 -22.16
C SER A 142 20.54 -12.67 -20.66
N VAL A 143 19.63 -13.28 -19.92
CA VAL A 143 19.84 -13.63 -18.51
C VAL A 143 20.03 -15.15 -18.40
N PRO A 144 21.05 -15.66 -17.69
CA PRO A 144 21.25 -17.09 -17.51
C PRO A 144 20.06 -17.74 -16.81
N CYS A 145 19.47 -18.76 -17.44
CA CYS A 145 18.38 -19.56 -16.88
C CYS A 145 18.80 -21.02 -16.85
N MET A 146 18.77 -21.63 -15.68
CA MET A 146 19.06 -23.05 -15.46
C MET A 146 17.76 -23.78 -15.18
N ILE A 147 17.41 -24.77 -16.02
CA ILE A 147 16.30 -25.67 -15.73
C ILE A 147 16.75 -26.59 -14.58
N ILE A 148 15.90 -26.72 -13.57
CA ILE A 148 16.13 -27.58 -12.41
C ILE A 148 15.03 -28.64 -12.32
N PRO A 149 15.28 -29.79 -11.67
CA PRO A 149 14.25 -30.80 -11.48
C PRO A 149 13.02 -30.24 -10.78
N TYR A 150 11.84 -30.56 -11.32
CA TYR A 150 10.56 -30.24 -10.70
C TYR A 150 10.35 -31.07 -9.43
N ASP A 151 10.00 -30.39 -8.33
CA ASP A 151 9.69 -31.02 -7.04
C ASP A 151 8.19 -30.92 -6.72
N ALA A 152 7.46 -32.00 -6.93
CA ALA A 152 6.02 -32.07 -6.67
C ALA A 152 5.64 -31.75 -5.20
N MET A 153 6.55 -31.97 -4.24
CA MET A 153 6.28 -31.71 -2.82
C MET A 153 6.35 -30.21 -2.50
N ARG A 154 7.12 -29.45 -3.27
CA ARG A 154 7.21 -27.99 -3.13
C ARG A 154 5.97 -27.28 -3.67
N GLY A 155 5.39 -27.80 -4.75
CA GLY A 155 4.29 -27.18 -5.49
C GLY A 155 4.70 -25.91 -6.25
N SER A 156 3.70 -25.27 -6.88
CA SER A 156 3.92 -24.04 -7.64
C SER A 156 4.28 -22.85 -6.75
N GLY A 157 5.16 -21.99 -7.26
CA GLY A 157 5.52 -20.77 -6.56
C GLY A 157 6.80 -20.13 -7.08
N THR A 158 7.16 -19.01 -6.47
CA THR A 158 8.39 -18.30 -6.78
C THR A 158 9.09 -17.87 -5.50
N ARG A 159 10.40 -18.08 -5.45
CA ARG A 159 11.29 -17.63 -4.37
C ARG A 159 12.32 -16.68 -4.97
N ILE A 160 12.41 -15.49 -4.41
CA ILE A 160 13.39 -14.46 -4.79
C ILE A 160 14.30 -14.22 -3.60
N THR A 161 15.58 -14.53 -3.76
CA THR A 161 16.62 -14.34 -2.75
C THR A 161 17.51 -13.19 -3.19
N ILE A 162 17.57 -12.14 -2.37
CA ILE A 162 18.40 -10.96 -2.61
C ILE A 162 19.52 -10.97 -1.57
N THR A 163 20.76 -10.94 -2.04
CA THR A 163 21.97 -11.04 -1.21
C THR A 163 22.89 -9.85 -1.47
N HIS A 164 23.87 -9.62 -0.58
CA HIS A 164 24.83 -8.52 -0.70
C HIS A 164 24.13 -7.16 -0.78
N MET A 165 23.12 -6.96 0.07
CA MET A 165 22.37 -5.72 0.09
C MET A 165 23.25 -4.55 0.54
N ASN A 166 23.17 -3.42 -0.17
CA ASN A 166 23.87 -2.17 0.16
C ASN A 166 23.12 -1.33 1.21
N LYS A 167 21.88 -1.71 1.53
CA LYS A 167 21.00 -1.07 2.51
C LYS A 167 20.36 -2.14 3.39
N SER A 168 20.33 -1.91 4.69
CA SER A 168 19.55 -2.74 5.61
C SER A 168 18.07 -2.38 5.51
N LEU A 169 17.21 -3.40 5.58
CA LEU A 169 15.77 -3.24 5.68
C LEU A 169 15.33 -3.72 7.06
N GLU A 170 14.74 -2.81 7.84
CA GLU A 170 14.18 -3.18 9.14
C GLU A 170 12.83 -3.89 8.97
N PRO A 171 12.60 -5.05 9.63
CA PRO A 171 11.34 -5.79 9.53
C PRO A 171 10.12 -4.95 9.90
N SER A 172 10.23 -4.07 10.90
CA SER A 172 9.15 -3.17 11.33
C SER A 172 8.73 -2.19 10.23
N HIS A 173 9.69 -1.67 9.45
CA HIS A 173 9.41 -0.79 8.31
C HIS A 173 8.75 -1.56 7.16
N ILE A 174 9.16 -2.81 6.92
CA ILE A 174 8.50 -3.68 5.93
C ILE A 174 7.05 -3.96 6.32
N VAL A 175 6.80 -4.35 7.57
CA VAL A 175 5.45 -4.58 8.11
C VAL A 175 4.58 -3.33 7.92
N ARG A 176 5.12 -2.14 8.23
CA ARG A 176 4.42 -0.87 8.03
C ARG A 176 4.11 -0.62 6.54
N ALA A 177 5.10 -0.77 5.66
CA ALA A 177 4.91 -0.54 4.22
C ALA A 177 3.88 -1.49 3.60
N ILE A 178 3.85 -2.75 4.05
CA ILE A 178 2.84 -3.74 3.63
C ILE A 178 1.45 -3.29 4.10
N ARG A 179 1.31 -2.91 5.38
CA ARG A 179 0.03 -2.44 5.95
C ARG A 179 -0.54 -1.22 5.26
N GLU A 180 0.32 -0.30 4.84
CA GLU A 180 -0.12 0.95 4.24
C GLU A 180 -0.68 0.76 2.84
N ARG A 181 -0.10 -0.15 2.04
CA ARG A 181 -0.37 -0.18 0.59
C ARG A 181 -0.89 -1.47 0.00
N LEU A 182 -0.78 -2.60 0.70
CA LEU A 182 -1.19 -3.89 0.14
C LEU A 182 -2.57 -4.32 0.67
N PRO A 183 -3.31 -5.13 -0.11
CA PRO A 183 -4.63 -5.63 0.29
C PRO A 183 -4.49 -6.67 1.42
N LEU A 184 -4.54 -6.21 2.67
CA LEU A 184 -4.56 -7.06 3.86
C LEU A 184 -5.98 -7.38 4.31
N GLY A 185 -6.17 -8.56 4.90
CA GLY A 185 -7.43 -8.97 5.52
C GLY A 185 -8.44 -9.62 4.57
N LYS A 186 -8.03 -9.95 3.34
CA LYS A 186 -8.80 -10.91 2.52
C LYS A 186 -8.49 -12.33 2.97
N GLU A 187 -9.51 -13.19 3.03
CA GLU A 187 -9.34 -14.58 3.49
C GLU A 187 -8.37 -15.39 2.62
N ASP A 188 -8.18 -14.99 1.37
CA ASP A 188 -7.40 -15.69 0.35
C ASP A 188 -5.96 -15.17 0.19
N PHE A 189 -5.51 -14.17 0.96
CA PHE A 189 -4.16 -13.62 0.82
C PHE A 189 -3.52 -13.19 2.15
N ARG A 190 -2.51 -13.96 2.58
CA ARG A 190 -1.80 -13.78 3.86
C ARG A 190 -0.33 -13.48 3.62
N ILE A 191 0.21 -12.52 4.38
CA ILE A 191 1.60 -12.10 4.28
C ILE A 191 2.28 -12.28 5.64
N PHE A 192 3.46 -12.91 5.65
CA PHE A 192 4.26 -13.15 6.84
C PHE A 192 5.61 -12.45 6.71
N VAL A 193 6.04 -11.77 7.77
CA VAL A 193 7.39 -11.20 7.88
C VAL A 193 8.08 -11.84 9.07
N ASN A 194 9.21 -12.53 8.83
CA ASN A 194 9.95 -13.31 9.84
C ASN A 194 9.04 -14.25 10.65
N GLY A 195 8.13 -14.94 9.96
CA GLY A 195 7.17 -15.88 10.55
C GLY A 195 5.96 -15.23 11.24
N SER A 196 5.94 -13.91 11.41
CA SER A 196 4.80 -13.19 12.00
C SER A 196 3.84 -12.70 10.92
N GLU A 197 2.55 -12.99 11.07
CA GLU A 197 1.53 -12.54 10.13
C GLU A 197 1.31 -11.03 10.19
N VAL A 198 1.26 -10.39 9.03
CA VAL A 198 0.98 -8.96 8.91
C VAL A 198 -0.53 -8.75 8.92
N MET A 199 -1.07 -8.52 10.11
CA MET A 199 -2.49 -8.21 10.28
C MET A 199 -2.81 -6.77 9.83
N ALA A 200 -4.00 -6.58 9.25
CA ALA A 200 -4.56 -5.27 8.99
C ALA A 200 -4.76 -4.50 10.31
N THR A 201 -4.44 -3.20 10.32
CA THR A 201 -4.67 -2.36 11.50
C THR A 201 -6.16 -2.09 11.66
N SER A 202 -6.77 -2.57 12.74
CA SER A 202 -8.14 -2.20 13.11
C SER A 202 -8.12 -0.82 13.78
N VAL A 203 -8.82 0.15 13.19
CA VAL A 203 -8.99 1.49 13.78
C VAL A 203 -10.35 1.55 14.49
N PRO A 204 -10.40 1.62 15.82
CA PRO A 204 -11.67 1.80 16.53
C PRO A 204 -12.24 3.20 16.27
N GLY A 205 -13.52 3.27 15.90
CA GLY A 205 -14.19 4.52 15.58
C GLY A 205 -15.56 4.34 14.96
N LYS A 206 -16.25 5.46 14.71
CA LYS A 206 -17.50 5.47 13.93
C LYS A 206 -17.15 5.29 12.46
N ARG A 207 -17.75 4.31 11.80
CA ARG A 207 -17.53 3.95 10.39
C ARG A 207 -18.58 4.61 9.51
N PHE A 208 -18.16 5.07 8.35
CA PHE A 208 -18.97 5.73 7.33
C PHE A 208 -18.67 5.06 5.99
N PRO A 209 -19.57 4.21 5.47
CA PRO A 209 -19.37 3.63 4.14
C PRO A 209 -19.37 4.74 3.08
N VAL A 210 -18.50 4.59 2.10
CA VAL A 210 -18.41 5.46 0.94
C VAL A 210 -18.82 4.66 -0.27
N HIS A 211 -19.84 5.14 -0.97
CA HIS A 211 -20.27 4.59 -2.25
C HIS A 211 -20.90 5.69 -3.08
N PHE A 212 -20.34 5.99 -4.24
CA PHE A 212 -20.92 6.94 -5.18
C PHE A 212 -20.40 6.69 -6.60
N GLU A 213 -21.20 7.10 -7.59
CA GLU A 213 -20.84 7.05 -8.99
C GLU A 213 -20.27 8.39 -9.48
N THR A 214 -19.33 8.30 -10.41
CA THR A 214 -18.81 9.43 -11.19
C THR A 214 -18.94 9.09 -12.67
N PRO A 215 -18.82 10.08 -13.59
CA PRO A 215 -18.78 9.81 -15.03
C PRO A 215 -17.68 8.82 -15.46
N PHE A 216 -16.66 8.61 -14.64
CA PHE A 216 -15.50 7.77 -14.92
C PHE A 216 -15.56 6.39 -14.25
N GLY A 217 -16.50 6.20 -13.33
CA GLY A 217 -16.68 4.93 -12.62
C GLY A 217 -17.14 5.09 -11.18
N VAL A 218 -17.26 3.93 -10.51
CA VAL A 218 -17.74 3.81 -9.14
C VAL A 218 -16.60 4.00 -8.16
N VAL A 219 -16.85 4.78 -7.11
CA VAL A 219 -15.98 4.89 -5.93
C VAL A 219 -16.62 4.13 -4.79
N THR A 220 -15.84 3.26 -4.14
CA THR A 220 -16.25 2.52 -2.93
C THR A 220 -15.23 2.76 -1.82
N GLY A 221 -15.62 2.60 -0.56
CA GLY A 221 -14.67 2.75 0.52
C GLY A 221 -15.30 2.82 1.89
N GLU A 222 -14.49 3.19 2.86
CA GLU A 222 -14.90 3.38 4.23
C GLU A 222 -14.05 4.48 4.87
N ILE A 223 -14.73 5.41 5.54
CA ILE A 223 -14.10 6.43 6.38
C ILE A 223 -14.39 6.09 7.83
N ILE A 224 -13.39 6.24 8.68
CA ILE A 224 -13.45 5.96 10.10
C ILE A 224 -13.11 7.25 10.84
N LEU A 225 -14.04 7.72 11.67
CA LEU A 225 -13.75 8.74 12.66
C LEU A 225 -13.20 8.03 13.91
N ALA A 226 -11.87 7.93 13.99
CA ALA A 226 -11.19 7.19 15.04
C ALA A 226 -11.52 7.74 16.43
N ASN A 227 -11.75 6.90 17.44
CA ASN A 227 -11.96 7.33 18.84
C ASN A 227 -10.66 7.26 19.67
N ILE A 228 -9.53 7.54 19.02
CA ILE A 228 -8.20 7.43 19.62
C ILE A 228 -7.69 8.85 19.94
N PRO A 229 -7.09 9.07 21.12
CA PRO A 229 -6.43 10.35 21.41
C PRO A 229 -5.29 10.62 20.40
N PRO A 230 -5.12 11.87 19.95
CA PRO A 230 -4.07 12.22 19.01
C PRO A 230 -2.70 12.06 19.69
N THR A 231 -1.94 11.04 19.31
CA THR A 231 -0.50 10.95 19.59
C THR A 231 0.30 11.41 18.37
N ARG A 232 1.58 11.75 18.55
CA ARG A 232 2.47 12.09 17.43
C ARG A 232 2.50 11.01 16.34
N GLU A 233 2.50 9.73 16.72
CA GLU A 233 2.44 8.61 15.78
C GLU A 233 1.10 8.55 15.05
N ASN A 234 -0.02 8.64 15.77
CA ASN A 234 -1.34 8.57 15.17
C ASN A 234 -1.62 9.74 14.21
N LEU A 235 -1.06 10.92 14.45
CA LEU A 235 -1.25 12.09 13.58
C LEU A 235 -0.75 11.85 12.14
N ALA A 236 0.36 11.13 11.97
CA ALA A 236 0.88 10.77 10.65
C ALA A 236 -0.03 9.78 9.90
N ASP A 237 -0.87 9.03 10.62
CA ASP A 237 -1.80 8.09 10.02
C ASP A 237 -3.06 8.75 9.50
N ALA A 238 -3.31 10.03 9.82
CA ALA A 238 -4.48 10.77 9.39
C ALA A 238 -4.59 10.90 7.88
N GLY A 239 -5.84 10.89 7.40
CA GLY A 239 -6.14 10.96 5.98
C GLY A 239 -6.94 9.76 5.50
N ILE A 240 -7.42 9.91 4.27
CA ILE A 240 -8.14 8.88 3.54
C ILE A 240 -7.21 8.37 2.46
N THR A 241 -6.99 7.07 2.48
CA THR A 241 -6.11 6.39 1.57
C THR A 241 -6.81 6.20 0.23
N ILE A 242 -6.30 6.81 -0.83
CA ILE A 242 -6.79 6.61 -2.19
C ILE A 242 -6.16 5.33 -2.73
N ARG A 243 -7.01 4.37 -3.10
CA ARG A 243 -6.63 3.10 -3.68
C ARG A 243 -7.02 3.04 -5.15
N VAL A 244 -6.14 2.46 -5.95
CA VAL A 244 -6.38 2.16 -7.36
C VAL A 244 -6.04 0.68 -7.54
N LYS A 245 -6.97 -0.11 -8.08
CA LYS A 245 -6.85 -1.56 -8.20
C LYS A 245 -6.54 -2.23 -6.85
N GLN A 246 -7.18 -1.76 -5.78
CA GLN A 246 -7.02 -2.26 -4.39
C GLN A 246 -5.67 -1.96 -3.71
N ILE A 247 -4.79 -1.19 -4.34
CA ILE A 247 -3.48 -0.81 -3.79
C ILE A 247 -3.58 0.62 -3.29
N ALA A 248 -3.04 0.94 -2.12
CA ALA A 248 -2.91 2.34 -1.74
C ALA A 248 -1.86 3.06 -2.59
N VAL A 249 -2.28 4.17 -3.17
CA VAL A 249 -1.45 5.06 -3.97
C VAL A 249 -0.96 6.21 -3.11
N THR A 250 -1.89 6.99 -2.56
CA THR A 250 -1.60 8.18 -1.76
C THR A 250 -2.67 8.41 -0.68
N LYS A 251 -2.45 9.38 0.21
CA LYS A 251 -3.44 9.83 1.20
C LYS A 251 -3.85 11.27 0.91
N SER A 252 -5.13 11.58 1.13
CA SER A 252 -5.66 12.93 1.02
C SER A 252 -6.71 13.19 2.10
N LEU A 253 -6.89 14.46 2.44
CA LEU A 253 -8.02 14.95 3.21
C LEU A 253 -8.96 15.79 2.33
N PHE A 254 -8.77 15.78 1.01
CA PHE A 254 -9.64 16.44 0.02
C PHE A 254 -9.92 17.92 0.33
N GLY A 255 -8.85 18.67 0.65
CA GLY A 255 -8.90 20.10 0.96
C GLY A 255 -9.10 20.43 2.44
N PHE A 256 -8.99 19.44 3.33
CA PHE A 256 -9.02 19.61 4.79
C PHE A 256 -7.65 19.50 5.46
N GLU A 257 -6.57 19.41 4.69
CA GLU A 257 -5.20 19.24 5.18
C GLU A 257 -4.78 20.33 6.16
N SER A 258 -5.14 21.59 5.88
CA SER A 258 -4.89 22.75 6.76
C SER A 258 -6.06 23.08 7.70
N SER A 259 -7.10 22.23 7.75
CA SER A 259 -8.29 22.53 8.53
C SER A 259 -8.10 22.22 10.01
N HIS A 260 -8.44 23.18 10.87
CA HIS A 260 -8.53 22.98 12.32
C HIS A 260 -9.91 22.47 12.77
N ALA A 261 -10.75 22.02 11.84
CA ALA A 261 -12.07 21.51 12.19
C ALA A 261 -11.98 20.27 13.09
N VAL A 262 -12.87 20.22 14.09
CA VAL A 262 -12.93 19.12 15.05
C VAL A 262 -13.08 17.79 14.32
N GLY A 263 -12.17 16.85 14.61
CA GLY A 263 -12.22 15.49 14.08
C GLY A 263 -11.43 15.25 12.79
N VAL A 264 -10.94 16.28 12.09
CA VAL A 264 -10.15 16.11 10.84
C VAL A 264 -8.92 15.23 11.08
N ASN A 265 -8.14 15.50 12.12
CA ASN A 265 -6.96 14.72 12.49
C ASN A 265 -7.28 13.29 12.96
N ARG A 266 -8.56 12.96 13.16
CA ARG A 266 -9.07 11.63 13.54
C ARG A 266 -9.68 10.87 12.37
N LEU A 267 -9.78 11.49 11.19
CA LEU A 267 -10.24 10.81 9.98
C LEU A 267 -9.20 9.81 9.51
N ARG A 268 -9.62 8.56 9.39
CA ARG A 268 -8.90 7.45 8.78
C ARG A 268 -9.80 6.84 7.72
N GLY A 269 -9.25 5.98 6.89
CA GLY A 269 -10.06 5.20 5.95
C GLY A 269 -9.39 5.07 4.61
N TRP A 270 -10.17 4.58 3.66
CA TRP A 270 -9.73 4.38 2.30
C TRP A 270 -10.91 4.51 1.34
N ILE A 271 -10.60 4.86 0.10
CA ILE A 271 -11.49 4.76 -1.05
C ILE A 271 -10.79 3.99 -2.15
N ASN A 272 -11.54 3.27 -2.97
CA ASN A 272 -11.06 2.60 -4.17
C ASN A 272 -11.70 3.26 -5.39
N ALA A 273 -10.86 3.73 -6.32
CA ALA A 273 -11.25 4.38 -7.56
C ALA A 273 -10.32 3.89 -8.68
N ASP A 274 -10.70 2.81 -9.35
CA ASP A 274 -9.83 2.11 -10.31
C ASP A 274 -9.57 2.89 -11.60
N PHE A 275 -10.36 3.93 -11.87
CA PHE A 275 -10.27 4.79 -13.05
C PHE A 275 -9.28 5.95 -12.87
N LEU A 276 -8.72 6.16 -11.67
CA LEU A 276 -7.81 7.27 -11.43
C LEU A 276 -6.46 7.07 -12.15
N PRO A 277 -6.00 8.06 -12.92
CA PRO A 277 -4.65 8.04 -13.47
C PRO A 277 -3.61 8.22 -12.35
N ILE A 278 -2.57 7.38 -12.37
CA ILE A 278 -1.48 7.36 -11.38
C ILE A 278 -0.12 7.64 -12.03
N THR A 279 0.83 8.11 -11.23
CA THR A 279 2.22 8.28 -11.65
C THR A 279 2.89 6.94 -11.93
N SER A 280 3.93 6.91 -12.76
CA SER A 280 4.71 5.70 -13.07
C SER A 280 5.31 5.04 -11.82
N SER A 281 5.62 5.83 -10.78
CA SER A 281 6.11 5.39 -9.47
C SER A 281 5.02 4.80 -8.56
N ARG A 282 3.73 4.91 -8.93
CA ARG A 282 2.57 4.38 -8.20
C ARG A 282 2.44 4.89 -6.76
N ASP A 283 2.94 6.09 -6.51
CA ASP A 283 2.91 6.75 -5.21
C ASP A 283 2.05 8.02 -5.21
N ASN A 284 1.54 8.41 -6.39
CA ASN A 284 0.69 9.58 -6.50
C ASN A 284 -0.37 9.43 -7.62
N VAL A 285 -1.42 10.23 -7.50
CA VAL A 285 -2.44 10.40 -8.55
C VAL A 285 -2.10 11.64 -9.38
N ILE A 286 -2.60 11.70 -10.61
CA ILE A 286 -2.53 12.92 -11.42
C ILE A 286 -3.61 13.88 -10.92
N TRP A 287 -3.21 14.87 -10.11
CA TRP A 287 -4.12 15.74 -9.35
C TRP A 287 -4.98 16.68 -10.20
N ASP A 288 -4.49 17.05 -11.38
CA ASP A 288 -5.13 17.95 -12.35
C ASP A 288 -6.01 17.20 -13.37
N SER A 289 -6.26 15.90 -13.16
CA SER A 289 -7.17 15.10 -13.98
C SER A 289 -8.65 15.37 -13.67
N ASP A 290 -9.50 15.25 -14.69
CA ASP A 290 -10.96 15.39 -14.53
C ASP A 290 -11.52 14.30 -13.59
N GLU A 291 -10.92 13.11 -13.64
CA GLU A 291 -11.21 11.97 -12.75
C GLU A 291 -10.99 12.34 -11.28
N HIS A 292 -9.82 12.92 -10.97
CA HIS A 292 -9.51 13.34 -9.61
C HIS A 292 -10.45 14.45 -9.14
N GLN A 293 -10.75 15.42 -10.01
CA GLN A 293 -11.64 16.53 -9.66
C GLN A 293 -13.07 16.05 -9.33
N ALA A 294 -13.61 15.09 -10.09
CA ALA A 294 -14.93 14.51 -9.81
C ALA A 294 -14.99 13.85 -8.41
N ILE A 295 -13.96 13.09 -8.05
CA ILE A 295 -13.85 12.48 -6.71
C ILE A 295 -13.69 13.55 -5.64
N HIS A 296 -12.83 14.54 -5.88
CA HIS A 296 -12.52 15.58 -4.91
C HIS A 296 -13.77 16.35 -4.47
N VAL A 297 -14.65 16.72 -5.39
CA VAL A 297 -15.91 17.41 -5.07
C VAL A 297 -16.80 16.57 -4.15
N LYS A 298 -17.03 15.30 -4.49
CA LYS A 298 -17.90 14.39 -3.72
C LYS A 298 -17.31 14.04 -2.36
N MET A 299 -16.01 13.73 -2.30
CA MET A 299 -15.33 13.42 -1.05
C MET A 299 -15.33 14.61 -0.10
N ARG A 300 -15.13 15.83 -0.61
CA ARG A 300 -15.20 17.05 0.21
C ARG A 300 -16.57 17.24 0.83
N GLU A 301 -17.66 16.93 0.11
CA GLU A 301 -19.03 16.95 0.64
C GLU A 301 -19.23 15.93 1.76
N ILE A 302 -18.81 14.67 1.54
CA ILE A 302 -18.88 13.61 2.56
C ILE A 302 -18.11 14.00 3.82
N LEU A 303 -16.88 14.51 3.67
CA LEU A 303 -16.05 14.92 4.79
C LEU A 303 -16.60 16.11 5.57
N ARG A 304 -17.26 17.06 4.92
CA ARG A 304 -18.02 18.11 5.61
C ARG A 304 -19.12 17.52 6.49
N GLY A 305 -19.84 16.51 5.98
CA GLY A 305 -20.85 15.81 6.76
C GLY A 305 -20.27 15.14 8.01
N ILE A 306 -19.19 14.37 7.84
CA ILE A 306 -18.54 13.64 8.94
C ILE A 306 -17.95 14.59 9.99
N THR A 307 -17.32 15.69 9.57
CA THR A 307 -16.76 16.68 10.51
C THR A 307 -17.85 17.44 11.27
N ARG A 308 -19.00 17.71 10.65
CA ARG A 308 -20.18 18.26 11.34
C ARG A 308 -20.73 17.28 12.38
N ASP A 309 -20.84 16.00 12.04
CA ASP A 309 -21.20 14.94 12.98
C ASP A 309 -20.22 14.87 14.17
N ALA A 310 -18.92 14.94 13.89
CA ALA A 310 -17.89 14.93 14.91
C ALA A 310 -18.01 16.11 15.88
N ARG A 311 -18.31 17.30 15.35
CA ARG A 311 -18.53 18.52 16.15
C ARG A 311 -19.75 18.39 17.05
N ASN A 312 -20.87 17.89 16.53
CA ASN A 312 -22.08 17.69 17.31
C ASN A 312 -21.87 16.68 18.46
N LEU A 313 -21.17 15.59 18.19
CA LEU A 313 -20.79 14.60 19.20
C LEU A 313 -19.85 15.18 20.28
N ALA A 314 -18.93 16.06 19.90
CA ALA A 314 -18.05 16.73 20.84
C ALA A 314 -18.84 17.66 21.79
N LEU A 315 -19.74 18.48 21.24
CA LEU A 315 -20.62 19.37 22.01
C LEU A 315 -21.52 18.60 22.99
N GLN A 316 -22.10 17.48 22.56
CA GLN A 316 -22.92 16.63 23.44
C GLN A 316 -22.11 16.06 24.61
N ARG A 317 -20.88 15.61 24.37
CA ARG A 317 -19.99 15.10 25.44
C ARG A 317 -19.58 16.20 26.42
N GLU A 318 -19.33 17.40 25.92
CA GLU A 318 -18.98 18.56 26.75
C GLU A 318 -20.16 18.97 27.65
N ASN A 319 -21.36 19.07 27.09
CA ASN A 319 -22.57 19.36 27.87
C ASN A 319 -22.88 18.28 28.92
N ALA A 320 -22.69 17.00 28.58
CA ALA A 320 -22.87 15.89 29.52
C ALA A 320 -21.89 15.99 30.70
N ARG A 321 -20.60 16.25 30.43
CA ARG A 321 -19.58 16.45 31.47
C ARG A 321 -19.85 17.67 32.33
N ALA A 322 -20.25 18.79 31.73
CA ALA A 322 -20.60 20.00 32.47
C ALA A 322 -21.79 19.74 33.42
N SER A 323 -22.79 18.99 32.95
CA SER A 323 -23.94 18.59 33.76
C SER A 323 -23.56 17.67 34.93
N GLU A 324 -22.63 16.74 34.70
CA GLU A 324 -22.12 15.82 35.72
C GLU A 324 -21.34 16.57 36.82
N VAL A 325 -20.42 17.46 36.43
CA VAL A 325 -19.66 18.30 37.37
C VAL A 325 -20.58 19.21 38.19
N LEU A 326 -21.59 19.82 37.55
CA LEU A 326 -22.57 20.65 38.26
C LEU A 326 -23.35 19.82 39.29
N ARG A 327 -23.79 18.62 38.92
CA ARG A 327 -24.50 17.71 39.83
C ARG A 327 -23.62 17.31 41.02
N GLU A 328 -22.36 16.97 40.80
CA GLU A 328 -21.42 16.66 41.88
C GLU A 328 -21.20 17.86 42.82
N ALA A 329 -21.10 19.07 42.27
CA ALA A 329 -20.96 20.28 43.05
C ALA A 329 -22.20 20.55 43.92
N LEU A 330 -23.40 20.42 43.34
CA LEU A 330 -24.67 20.56 44.06
C LEU A 330 -24.83 19.51 45.16
N ASP A 331 -24.46 18.25 44.90
CA ASP A 331 -24.48 17.19 45.91
C ASP A 331 -23.48 17.47 47.05
N LYS A 332 -22.31 18.04 46.74
CA LYS A 332 -21.32 18.44 47.75
C LYS A 332 -21.82 19.60 48.62
N ILE A 333 -22.44 20.60 48.01
CA ILE A 333 -23.09 21.73 48.71
C ILE A 333 -24.24 21.22 49.58
N GLY A 334 -25.14 20.40 49.04
CA GLY A 334 -26.26 19.83 49.79
C GLY A 334 -25.83 18.95 50.97
N ARG A 335 -24.70 18.23 50.85
CA ARG A 335 -24.08 17.51 51.98
C ARG A 335 -23.46 18.45 53.01
N ALA A 336 -22.85 19.55 52.57
CA ALA A 336 -22.28 20.55 53.47
C ALA A 336 -23.38 21.28 54.28
N PHE A 337 -24.49 21.65 53.65
CA PHE A 337 -25.65 22.23 54.35
C PHE A 337 -26.29 21.26 55.33
N ARG A 338 -26.44 19.98 54.97
CA ARG A 338 -26.93 18.95 55.92
C ARG A 338 -26.02 18.75 57.13
N LYS A 339 -24.71 19.00 56.98
CA LYS A 339 -23.74 18.92 58.09
C LYS A 339 -23.66 20.20 58.92
N ASN A 340 -24.03 21.35 58.37
CA ASN A 340 -23.99 22.65 59.04
C ASN A 340 -25.34 23.39 58.90
N PRO A 341 -26.40 22.96 59.63
CA PRO A 341 -27.75 23.52 59.49
C PRO A 341 -27.84 25.01 59.82
N HIS A 342 -27.02 25.46 60.77
CA HIS A 342 -26.95 26.83 61.31
C HIS A 342 -26.44 27.89 60.32
N ILE A 343 -25.97 27.50 59.13
CA ILE A 343 -25.53 28.44 58.08
C ILE A 343 -26.74 29.08 57.34
N LEU A 344 -27.94 28.50 57.45
CA LEU A 344 -29.16 29.02 56.82
C LEU A 344 -29.93 30.02 57.71
N ASP A 345 -29.59 30.09 59.00
CA ASP A 345 -30.14 31.09 59.90
C ASP A 345 -29.38 32.40 59.64
N GLY A 346 -30.05 33.34 58.96
CA GLY A 346 -29.49 34.67 58.71
C GLY A 346 -29.10 35.37 60.02
N PRO A 347 -28.24 36.42 59.98
CA PRO A 347 -27.81 37.10 61.19
C PRO A 347 -29.03 37.57 61.98
N GLU A 348 -29.17 37.09 63.22
CA GLU A 348 -30.16 37.61 64.16
C GLU A 348 -29.93 39.12 64.27
N THR A 349 -30.97 39.88 63.90
CA THR A 349 -31.01 41.35 63.86
C THR A 349 -30.82 41.98 65.22
#